data_AF-A0A1J5HM73-F1
#
_entry.id   AF-A0A1J5HM73-F1
#
_cell.length_a   1.000
_cell.length_b   1.000
_cell.length_c   1.000
_cell.angle_alpha   90.00
_cell.angle_beta   90.00
_cell.angle_gamma   90.00
#
_symmetry.space_group_name_H-M   'P 1'
#
loop_
_entity.id
_entity.type
_entity.pdbx_description
1 polymer ?
#
loop_
_entity_poly.entity_id
_entity_poly.type
_entity_poly.pdbx_seq_one_letter_code
_entity_poly.pdbx_strand_id
1 'polypeptide(L)' 'MIHTVKIDDATNYGKHLLQTLKPQSNKTNSGIFIENPNQSVHVPEGYMTIEEFRKVAIEDTIKFCKENGIS' A
#
# COMPACT_ATOMS: atom_id res chain seq x y z
N MET A 1 -19.33 0.23 -2.11
CA MET A 1 -18.33 -0.10 -3.16
C MET A 1 -17.10 0.74 -2.90
N ILE A 2 -15.92 0.14 -2.81
CA ILE A 2 -14.66 0.85 -2.54
C ILE A 2 -13.99 1.11 -3.87
N HIS A 3 -13.60 2.36 -4.14
CA HIS A 3 -12.85 2.74 -5.32
C HIS A 3 -11.43 3.14 -4.93
N THR A 4 -10.44 2.46 -5.50
CA THR A 4 -9.02 2.83 -5.34
C THR A 4 -8.60 3.72 -6.50
N VAL A 5 -8.08 4.91 -6.18
CA VAL A 5 -7.55 5.86 -7.16
C VAL A 5 -6.09 6.12 -6.85
N LYS A 6 -5.22 6.05 -7.85
CA LYS A 6 -3.82 6.41 -7.72
C LYS A 6 -3.64 7.89 -8.05
N ILE A 7 -3.05 8.65 -7.13
CA ILE A 7 -2.67 10.05 -7.33
C ILE A 7 -1.17 10.11 -7.61
N ASP A 8 -0.79 10.78 -8.70
CA ASP A 8 0.62 11.02 -9.04
C ASP A 8 1.16 12.24 -8.28
N ASP A 9 1.93 11.99 -7.23
CA ASP A 9 2.53 13.00 -6.36
C ASP A 9 3.80 13.66 -6.93
N ALA A 10 4.26 13.25 -8.12
CA ALA A 10 5.33 13.96 -8.83
C ALA A 10 4.85 15.31 -9.39
N THR A 11 3.55 15.44 -9.68
CA THR A 11 2.95 16.65 -10.23
C THR A 11 2.56 17.66 -9.15
N ASN A 12 2.63 18.96 -9.47
CA ASN A 12 2.18 20.02 -8.56
C ASN A 12 0.69 19.85 -8.17
N TYR A 13 -0.14 19.42 -9.12
CA TYR A 13 -1.55 19.19 -8.88
C TYR A 13 -1.81 17.97 -7.98
N GLY A 14 -1.08 16.87 -8.17
CA GLY A 14 -1.18 15.70 -7.30
C GLY A 14 -0.74 15.98 -5.86
N LYS A 15 0.32 16.77 -5.67
CA LYS A 15 0.73 17.25 -4.34
C LYS A 15 -0.37 18.09 -3.68
N HIS A 16 -0.99 19.00 -4.43
CA HIS A 16 -2.10 19.82 -3.95
C HIS A 16 -3.28 18.95 -3.53
N LEU A 17 -3.70 17.98 -4.36
CA LEU A 17 -4.76 17.03 -4.02
C LEU A 17 -4.46 16.28 -2.72
N LEU A 18 -3.25 15.72 -2.56
CA LEU A 18 -2.88 15.02 -1.32
C LEU A 18 -2.93 15.93 -0.09
N GLN A 19 -2.57 17.21 -0.22
CA GLN A 19 -2.68 18.18 0.88
C GLN A 19 -4.13 18.54 1.20
N THR A 20 -5.00 18.67 0.21
CA THR A 20 -6.44 18.96 0.41
C THR A 20 -7.19 17.78 1.01
N LEU A 21 -6.76 16.55 0.69
CA LEU A 21 -7.43 15.32 1.14
C LEU A 21 -6.93 14.85 2.53
N LYS A 22 -5.70 15.21 2.94
CA LYS A 22 -5.11 14.89 4.25
C LYS A 22 -5.94 15.31 5.48
N PRO A 23 -6.58 16.51 5.55
CA PRO A 23 -7.38 16.92 6.70
C PRO A 23 -8.78 16.28 6.73
N GLN A 24 -9.24 15.74 5.60
CA GLN A 24 -10.61 15.26 5.43
C GLN A 24 -10.81 13.79 5.77
N SER A 25 -9.73 13.01 5.95
CA SER A 25 -9.80 11.57 6.29
C SER A 25 -10.57 11.28 7.59
N ASN A 26 -10.72 12.28 8.48
CA ASN A 26 -11.37 12.11 9.79
C ASN A 26 -12.65 12.94 9.97
N LYS A 27 -13.07 13.76 8.99
CA LYS A 27 -14.16 14.76 9.18
C LYS A 27 -15.04 15.02 7.95
N THR A 28 -15.28 14.02 7.10
CA THR A 28 -16.24 14.16 6.00
C THR A 28 -17.60 13.58 6.40
N ASN A 29 -18.54 14.48 6.71
CA ASN A 29 -19.98 14.20 6.91
C ASN A 29 -20.69 13.62 5.66
N SER A 30 -19.97 13.06 4.69
CA SER A 30 -20.48 12.67 3.37
C SER A 30 -20.29 11.19 3.02
N GLY A 31 -19.87 10.35 3.97
CA GLY A 31 -19.71 8.91 3.74
C GLY A 31 -18.53 8.53 2.84
N ILE A 32 -17.65 9.49 2.53
CA ILE A 32 -16.41 9.27 1.77
C ILE A 32 -15.27 9.12 2.75
N PHE A 33 -14.76 7.89 2.88
CA PHE A 33 -13.57 7.56 3.65
C PHE A 33 -12.35 7.58 2.73
N ILE A 34 -11.35 8.39 3.07
CA ILE A 34 -10.11 8.52 2.30
C ILE A 34 -8.98 7.98 3.16
N GLU A 35 -8.53 6.77 2.83
CA GLU A 35 -7.37 6.15 3.45
C GLU A 35 -6.17 6.28 2.52
N ASN A 36 -5.07 6.85 3.02
CA ASN A 36 -3.79 6.80 2.34
C ASN A 36 -2.98 5.66 2.94
N PRO A 37 -2.82 4.50 2.27
CA PRO A 37 -2.13 3.35 2.84
C PRO A 37 -0.63 3.61 3.11
N ASN A 38 -0.02 4.62 2.48
CA ASN A 38 1.37 5.00 2.77
C ASN A 38 1.51 5.83 4.06
N GLN A 39 0.40 6.33 4.60
CA GLN A 39 0.35 7.10 5.86
C GLN A 39 -0.47 6.40 6.94
N SER A 40 -1.29 5.44 6.54
CA SER A 40 -2.01 4.54 7.43
C SER A 40 -1.04 3.48 7.95
N VAL A 41 -1.16 3.13 9.22
CA VAL A 41 -0.47 1.95 9.79
C VAL A 41 -1.15 0.65 9.31
N HIS A 42 -2.25 0.77 8.58
CA HIS A 42 -3.02 -0.34 8.04
C HIS A 42 -2.58 -0.70 6.63
N VAL A 43 -2.13 -1.94 6.44
CA VAL A 43 -1.87 -2.55 5.13
C VAL A 43 -3.22 -2.98 4.53
N PRO A 44 -3.59 -2.50 3.33
CA PRO A 44 -4.85 -2.90 2.71
C PRO A 44 -4.93 -4.41 2.45
N GLU A 45 -6.14 -4.95 2.45
CA GLU A 45 -6.39 -6.36 2.12
C GLU A 45 -5.80 -6.69 0.73
N GLY A 46 -5.00 -7.77 0.65
CA GLY A 46 -4.30 -8.20 -0.56
C GLY A 46 -2.95 -7.52 -0.82
N TYR A 47 -2.56 -6.54 -0.01
CA TYR A 47 -1.21 -5.96 0.00
C TYR A 47 -0.38 -6.60 1.13
N MET A 48 0.94 -6.53 1.01
CA MET A 48 1.88 -6.91 2.05
C MET A 48 2.95 -5.84 2.20
N THR A 49 3.52 -5.74 3.41
CA THR A 49 4.68 -4.89 3.67
C THR A 49 5.92 -5.38 2.93
N ILE A 50 6.92 -4.51 2.77
CA ILE A 50 8.18 -4.91 2.13
C ILE A 50 8.94 -5.94 2.99
N GLU A 51 8.80 -5.87 4.31
CA GLU A 51 9.36 -6.84 5.25
C GLU A 51 8.72 -8.23 5.09
N GLU A 52 7.38 -8.30 4.99
CA GLU A 52 6.65 -9.54 4.72
C GLU A 52 7.03 -10.12 3.35
N PHE A 53 7.08 -9.28 2.31
CA PHE A 53 7.51 -9.69 0.99
C PHE A 53 8.91 -10.31 1.01
N ARG A 54 9.88 -9.66 1.67
CA ARG A 54 11.26 -10.17 1.78
C ARG A 54 11.30 -11.53 2.46
N LYS A 55 10.51 -11.72 3.52
CA LYS A 55 10.45 -13.00 4.24
C LYS A 55 9.92 -14.11 3.33
N VAL A 56 8.77 -13.88 2.66
CA VAL A 56 8.16 -14.84 1.74
C VAL A 56 9.12 -15.17 0.59
N ALA A 57 9.75 -14.17 -0.01
CA ALA A 57 10.69 -14.36 -1.11
C ALA A 57 11.92 -15.20 -0.71
N ILE A 58 12.45 -15.01 0.50
CA ILE A 58 13.56 -15.83 1.03
C ILE A 58 13.10 -17.27 1.25
N GLU A 59 11.94 -17.49 1.87
CA GLU A 59 11.38 -18.82 2.11
C GLU A 59 11.15 -19.58 0.79
N ASP A 60 10.56 -18.91 -0.21
CA ASP A 60 10.34 -19.47 -1.55
C ASP A 60 11.65 -19.80 -2.26
N THR A 61 12.65 -18.92 -2.15
CA THR A 61 13.98 -19.16 -2.74
C THR A 61 14.66 -20.38 -2.10
N ILE A 62 14.61 -20.51 -0.77
CA ILE A 62 15.17 -21.67 -0.06
C ILE A 62 14.46 -22.95 -0.48
N LYS A 63 13.13 -22.91 -0.57
CA LYS A 63 12.33 -24.06 -1.02
C LYS A 63 12.71 -24.48 -2.43
N PHE A 64 12.79 -23.52 -3.36
CA PHE A 64 13.21 -23.75 -4.73
C PHE A 64 14.61 -24.40 -4.80
N CYS A 65 15.58 -23.87 -4.05
CA CYS A 65 16.94 -24.43 -4.02
C CYS A 65 16.97 -25.87 -3.53
N LYS A 66 16.22 -26.20 -2.46
CA LYS A 66 16.13 -27.57 -1.93
C LYS A 66 15.49 -28.54 -2.92
N GLU A 67 14.39 -28.14 -3.56
CA GLU A 67 13.67 -28.97 -4.52
C GLU A 67 14.50 -29.25 -5.78
N ASN A 68 15.42 -28.35 -6.13
CA ASN A 68 16.27 -28.46 -7.31
C ASN A 68 17.72 -28.88 -7.01
N GLY A 69 18.06 -29.18 -5.76
CA GLY A 69 19.42 -29.60 -5.36
C GLY A 69 20.50 -28.52 -5.57
N ILE A 70 20.13 -27.23 -5.51
CA ILE A 70 21.01 -26.08 -5.72
C ILE A 70 21.74 -25.69 -4.42
N SER A 71 21.38 -26.29 -3.27
CA SER A 71 22.00 -26.08 -1.96
C SER A 71 22.30 -27.39 -1.23
#